data_AF-A0AAV1Z6D3-F1
#
_entry.id   AF-A0AAV1Z6D3-F1
#
_cell.length_a   1.000
_cell.length_b   1.000
_cell.length_c   1.000
_cell.angle_alpha   90.00
_cell.angle_beta   90.00
_cell.angle_gamma   90.00
#
_symmetry.space_group_name_H-M   'P 1'
#
loop_
_entity.id
_entity.type
_entity.pdbx_description
1 polymer ?
#
loop_
_entity_poly.entity_id
_entity_poly.type
_entity_poly.pdbx_seq_one_letter_code
_entity_poly.pdbx_strand_id
1 'polypeptide(L)'
;MHLKLLASFNYRYFSDIKSNFFLKKRIHSNICTMSGTVKYLSQQEAISIDQELFNEYKFSVEQLMELAGLSVATAIAKSYPLQEMKRKGTLLVCCGPGNNGGDGLVCARHLKLFGYEPTIFYPKRTNKPLYENLTIQCQEMDIPFLSFLPEAKLIDDSYNLIVDALFGFSFKPPVRPEFEDCMKKLKNLNIPVCSVDVPSVSIRFVFQVGM
;
A
#
# COMPACT_ATOMS: atom_id res chain seq x y z
N MET A 1 -1.57 1.20 20.45
CA MET A 1 -1.81 1.33 19.00
C MET A 1 -0.83 0.39 18.29
N HIS A 2 -1.25 -0.86 17.99
CA HIS A 2 -0.38 -1.83 17.33
C HIS A 2 -0.36 -1.55 15.82
N LEU A 3 0.67 -0.85 15.34
CA LEU A 3 0.96 -0.76 13.90
C LEU A 3 1.46 -2.13 13.43
N LYS A 4 0.66 -2.84 12.63
CA LYS A 4 1.12 -3.99 11.84
C LYS A 4 1.72 -3.43 10.54
N LEU A 5 3.05 -3.39 10.43
CA LEU A 5 3.73 -3.10 9.16
C LEU A 5 3.46 -4.25 8.17
N LEU A 6 2.93 -3.95 7.00
CA LEU A 6 2.69 -4.91 5.91
C LEU A 6 3.77 -4.85 4.80
N ALA A 7 4.99 -4.46 5.17
CA ALA A 7 6.11 -4.30 4.23
C ALA A 7 6.74 -5.61 3.74
N SER A 8 6.36 -6.79 4.25
CA SER A 8 7.18 -8.00 4.08
C SER A 8 6.76 -8.97 2.96
N PHE A 9 5.59 -8.79 2.33
CA PHE A 9 5.11 -9.78 1.35
C PHE A 9 5.74 -9.59 -0.05
N ASN A 10 5.89 -8.34 -0.51
CA ASN A 10 6.41 -8.07 -1.85
C ASN A 10 7.91 -8.43 -1.98
N TYR A 11 8.75 -8.09 -1.00
CA TYR A 11 10.18 -8.43 -1.06
C TYR A 11 10.46 -9.94 -1.06
N ARG A 12 9.60 -10.74 -0.41
CA ARG A 12 9.75 -12.20 -0.33
C ARG A 12 9.50 -12.88 -1.68
N TYR A 13 8.50 -12.42 -2.43
CA TYR A 13 8.21 -12.92 -3.78
C TYR A 13 9.33 -12.58 -4.77
N PHE A 14 9.95 -11.40 -4.67
CA PHE A 14 11.05 -11.01 -5.56
C PHE A 14 12.40 -11.66 -5.18
N SER A 15 12.68 -11.92 -3.90
CA SER A 15 13.82 -12.79 -3.54
C SER A 15 13.65 -14.21 -4.09
N ASP A 16 12.41 -14.70 -4.16
CA ASP A 16 12.10 -16.02 -4.72
C ASP A 16 12.24 -16.07 -6.26
N ILE A 17 12.14 -14.94 -6.96
CA ILE A 17 12.47 -14.86 -8.39
C ILE A 17 13.99 -15.00 -8.60
N LYS A 18 14.81 -14.36 -7.75
CA LYS A 18 16.27 -14.55 -7.80
C LYS A 18 16.66 -16.01 -7.50
N SER A 19 16.02 -16.66 -6.52
CA SER A 19 16.30 -18.07 -6.22
C SER A 19 15.87 -19.00 -7.38
N ASN A 20 14.68 -18.81 -7.95
CA ASN A 20 14.17 -19.64 -9.05
C ASN A 20 14.90 -19.44 -10.39
N PHE A 21 15.38 -18.24 -10.69
CA PHE A 21 16.14 -17.98 -11.92
C PHE A 21 17.53 -18.63 -11.86
N PHE A 22 18.18 -18.66 -10.70
CA PHE A 22 19.45 -19.39 -10.47
C PHE A 22 19.27 -20.92 -10.38
N LEU A 23 18.08 -21.40 -9.96
CA LEU A 23 17.78 -22.83 -9.81
C LEU A 23 17.47 -23.57 -11.12
N LYS A 24 17.32 -22.88 -12.26
CA LYS A 24 17.13 -23.54 -13.57
C LYS A 24 18.35 -24.36 -14.05
N LYS A 25 19.41 -24.45 -13.26
CA LYS A 25 20.56 -25.34 -13.50
C LYS A 25 20.60 -26.63 -12.67
N ARG A 26 19.61 -26.94 -11.81
CA ARG A 26 19.59 -28.24 -11.10
C ARG A 26 18.18 -28.74 -10.83
N ILE A 27 17.83 -29.80 -11.56
CA ILE A 27 16.71 -30.69 -11.26
C ILE A 27 16.96 -31.32 -9.88
N HIS A 28 16.16 -31.00 -8.88
CA HIS A 28 15.50 -31.98 -8.01
C HIS A 28 14.50 -31.29 -7.07
N SER A 29 13.32 -31.88 -7.04
CA SER A 29 12.21 -31.66 -6.12
C SER A 29 12.67 -31.51 -4.67
N ASN A 30 12.32 -30.39 -4.03
CA ASN A 30 12.00 -30.34 -2.61
C ASN A 30 11.09 -29.14 -2.36
N ILE A 31 9.91 -29.42 -1.83
CA ILE A 31 8.94 -28.45 -1.31
C ILE A 31 9.68 -27.61 -0.25
N CYS A 32 9.88 -26.33 -0.55
CA CYS A 32 10.70 -25.45 0.26
C CYS A 32 9.89 -24.88 1.42
N THR A 33 9.93 -25.55 2.58
CA THR A 33 9.59 -24.93 3.86
C THR A 33 10.69 -23.93 4.22
N MET A 34 10.52 -22.65 3.86
CA MET A 34 11.54 -21.62 4.07
C MET A 34 11.33 -20.82 5.37
N SER A 35 12.02 -21.28 6.41
CA SER A 35 12.26 -20.59 7.68
C SER A 35 13.57 -19.79 7.62
N GLY A 36 13.57 -18.64 6.96
CA GLY A 36 14.70 -17.68 6.95
C GLY A 36 14.30 -16.34 7.57
N THR A 37 15.19 -15.73 8.35
CA THR A 37 15.00 -14.38 8.93
C THR A 37 14.91 -13.34 7.81
N VAL A 38 13.85 -12.53 7.81
CA VAL A 38 13.64 -11.47 6.81
C VAL A 38 14.55 -10.27 7.13
N LYS A 39 15.26 -9.75 6.12
CA LYS A 39 16.11 -8.55 6.23
C LYS A 39 15.26 -7.27 6.13
N TYR A 40 15.50 -6.30 7.01
CA TYR A 40 14.99 -4.93 6.85
C TYR A 40 15.93 -4.12 5.95
N LEU A 41 15.36 -3.36 5.02
CA LEU A 41 16.11 -2.59 4.03
C LEU A 41 16.19 -1.11 4.42
N SER A 42 17.32 -0.49 4.14
CA SER A 42 17.44 0.96 4.09
C SER A 42 16.71 1.53 2.86
N GLN A 43 16.40 2.83 2.90
CA GLN A 43 15.78 3.52 1.77
C GLN A 43 16.62 3.38 0.48
N GLN A 44 17.95 3.49 0.60
CA GLN A 44 18.85 3.38 -0.55
C GLN A 44 18.86 1.96 -1.14
N GLU A 45 18.83 0.93 -0.30
CA GLU A 45 18.73 -0.47 -0.75
C GLU A 45 17.39 -0.74 -1.44
N ALA A 46 16.28 -0.24 -0.89
CA ALA A 46 14.96 -0.36 -1.50
C ALA A 46 14.91 0.30 -2.89
N ILE A 47 15.42 1.54 -3.01
CA ILE A 47 15.53 2.24 -4.30
C ILE A 47 16.39 1.43 -5.30
N SER A 48 17.51 0.88 -4.84
CA SER A 48 18.40 0.10 -5.69
C SER A 48 17.72 -1.18 -6.21
N ILE A 49 16.93 -1.85 -5.38
CA ILE A 49 16.18 -3.05 -5.79
C ILE A 49 15.12 -2.69 -6.83
N ASP A 50 14.36 -1.61 -6.61
CA ASP A 50 13.38 -1.13 -7.60
C ASP A 50 14.05 -0.80 -8.93
N GLN A 51 15.20 -0.13 -8.90
CA GLN A 51 15.98 0.17 -10.11
C GLN A 51 16.45 -1.11 -10.82
N GLU A 52 16.88 -2.13 -10.09
CA GLU A 52 17.27 -3.43 -10.66
C GLU A 52 16.06 -4.10 -11.33
N LEU A 53 14.90 -4.12 -10.67
CA LEU A 53 13.65 -4.73 -11.17
C LEU A 53 13.18 -4.09 -12.48
N PHE A 54 13.18 -2.76 -12.57
CA PHE A 54 12.73 -2.04 -13.77
C PHE A 54 13.76 -2.10 -14.91
N ASN A 55 15.06 -2.03 -14.60
CA ASN A 55 16.10 -1.88 -15.61
C ASN A 55 16.72 -3.20 -16.05
N GLU A 56 17.05 -4.10 -15.13
CA GLU A 56 17.73 -5.36 -15.44
C GLU A 56 16.72 -6.47 -15.72
N TYR A 57 15.72 -6.64 -14.85
CA TYR A 57 14.68 -7.67 -15.00
C TYR A 57 13.53 -7.26 -15.91
N LYS A 58 13.46 -5.99 -16.32
CA LYS A 58 12.49 -5.44 -17.26
C LYS A 58 11.03 -5.63 -16.83
N PHE A 59 10.76 -5.72 -15.53
CA PHE A 59 9.38 -5.64 -15.05
C PHE A 59 8.84 -4.24 -15.33
N SER A 60 7.57 -4.16 -15.72
CA SER A 60 6.90 -2.87 -15.87
C SER A 60 6.35 -2.39 -14.52
N VAL A 61 6.11 -1.08 -14.41
CA VAL A 61 5.50 -0.50 -13.20
C VAL A 61 4.10 -1.08 -12.99
N GLU A 62 3.33 -1.23 -14.06
CA GLU A 62 1.98 -1.83 -14.06
C GLU A 62 1.99 -3.21 -13.42
N GLN A 63 2.93 -4.07 -13.84
CA GLN A 63 3.02 -5.45 -13.35
C GLN A 63 3.33 -5.50 -11.86
N LEU A 64 4.34 -4.74 -11.42
CA LEU A 64 4.74 -4.73 -10.00
C LEU A 64 3.66 -4.11 -9.12
N MET A 65 3.02 -3.03 -9.58
CA MET A 65 1.93 -2.34 -8.88
C MET A 65 0.68 -3.22 -8.75
N GLU A 66 0.32 -3.95 -9.80
CA GLU A 66 -0.83 -4.87 -9.76
C GLU A 66 -0.61 -5.98 -8.72
N LEU A 67 0.60 -6.56 -8.69
CA LEU A 67 0.98 -7.57 -7.70
C LEU A 67 1.07 -7.00 -6.29
N ALA A 68 1.60 -5.79 -6.14
CA ALA A 68 1.73 -5.12 -4.85
C ALA A 68 0.36 -4.82 -4.25
N GLY A 69 -0.53 -4.18 -5.00
CA GLY A 69 -1.88 -3.87 -4.53
C GLY A 69 -2.72 -5.11 -4.23
N LEU A 70 -2.61 -6.18 -5.05
CA LEU A 70 -3.24 -7.48 -4.74
C LEU A 70 -2.70 -8.08 -3.43
N SER A 71 -1.39 -7.98 -3.20
CA SER A 71 -0.77 -8.46 -1.96
C SER A 71 -1.27 -7.69 -0.74
N VAL A 72 -1.43 -6.36 -0.85
CA VAL A 72 -2.04 -5.53 0.21
C VAL A 72 -3.48 -5.95 0.47
N ALA A 73 -4.30 -6.07 -0.57
CA ALA A 73 -5.70 -6.50 -0.45
C ALA A 73 -5.82 -7.88 0.21
N THR A 74 -4.97 -8.82 -0.18
CA THR A 74 -4.92 -10.18 0.39
C THR A 74 -4.54 -10.15 1.87
N ALA A 75 -3.55 -9.33 2.24
CA ALA A 75 -3.12 -9.19 3.61
C ALA A 75 -4.20 -8.54 4.50
N ILE A 76 -4.94 -7.55 3.96
CA ILE A 76 -6.10 -6.96 4.61
C ILE A 76 -7.19 -8.02 4.80
N ALA A 77 -7.51 -8.78 3.76
CA ALA A 77 -8.55 -9.81 3.83
C ALA A 77 -8.26 -10.88 4.89
N LYS A 78 -6.98 -11.26 5.03
CA LYS A 78 -6.52 -12.19 6.06
C LYS A 78 -6.49 -11.58 7.47
N SER A 79 -6.10 -10.32 7.59
CA SER A 79 -5.89 -9.66 8.88
C SER A 79 -7.16 -9.07 9.48
N TYR A 80 -8.15 -8.78 8.63
CA TYR A 80 -9.43 -8.19 8.98
C TYR A 80 -10.57 -8.89 8.20
N PRO A 81 -10.92 -10.14 8.57
CA PRO A 81 -11.95 -10.90 7.86
C PRO A 81 -13.32 -10.19 7.90
N LEU A 82 -14.08 -10.25 6.81
CA LEU A 82 -15.39 -9.58 6.68
C LEU A 82 -16.36 -9.90 7.83
N GLN A 83 -16.40 -11.16 8.26
CA GLN A 83 -17.27 -11.63 9.35
C GLN A 83 -16.98 -10.99 10.72
N GLU A 84 -15.78 -10.44 10.91
CA GLU A 84 -15.35 -9.80 12.16
C GLU A 84 -15.53 -8.27 12.11
N MET A 85 -15.85 -7.72 10.93
CA MET A 85 -16.04 -6.28 10.75
C MET A 85 -17.47 -5.85 11.10
N LYS A 86 -17.58 -4.81 11.93
CA LYS A 86 -18.88 -4.30 12.42
C LYS A 86 -19.79 -3.74 11.31
N ARG A 87 -19.25 -3.31 10.17
CA ARG A 87 -19.97 -2.52 9.15
C ARG A 87 -19.73 -3.07 7.74
N LYS A 88 -20.03 -4.35 7.51
CA LYS A 88 -20.03 -4.99 6.18
C LYS A 88 -18.73 -4.79 5.36
N GLY A 89 -17.58 -4.62 6.00
CA GLY A 89 -16.33 -4.46 5.26
C GLY A 89 -16.04 -3.05 4.77
N THR A 90 -16.66 -2.00 5.34
CA THR A 90 -16.39 -0.62 4.91
C THR A 90 -14.95 -0.22 5.22
N LEU A 91 -14.24 0.31 4.22
CA LEU A 91 -12.87 0.79 4.38
C LEU A 91 -12.61 2.04 3.55
N LEU A 92 -11.74 2.92 4.05
CA LEU A 92 -11.33 4.13 3.36
C LEU A 92 -9.87 4.00 2.92
N VAL A 93 -9.64 4.07 1.61
CA VAL A 93 -8.30 4.01 1.00
C VAL A 93 -7.83 5.43 0.69
N CYS A 94 -6.81 5.88 1.41
CA CYS A 94 -6.21 7.20 1.25
C CYS A 94 -5.02 7.12 0.29
N CYS A 95 -5.20 7.54 -0.95
CA CYS A 95 -4.17 7.45 -2.00
C CYS A 95 -3.36 8.74 -2.13
N GLY A 96 -2.04 8.60 -2.18
CA GLY A 96 -1.12 9.69 -2.50
C GLY A 96 -0.83 9.82 -3.99
N PRO A 97 -0.01 10.80 -4.40
CA PRO A 97 0.20 11.11 -5.81
C PRO A 97 1.20 10.18 -6.52
N GLY A 98 1.89 9.30 -5.80
CA GLY A 98 2.95 8.44 -6.35
C GLY A 98 2.54 6.97 -6.50
N ASN A 99 3.55 6.12 -6.67
CA ASN A 99 3.38 4.66 -6.81
C ASN A 99 2.57 4.06 -5.65
N ASN A 100 2.81 4.50 -4.41
CA ASN A 100 2.07 4.02 -3.24
C ASN A 100 0.55 4.27 -3.37
N GLY A 101 0.16 5.42 -3.96
CA GLY A 101 -1.25 5.69 -4.24
C GLY A 101 -1.81 4.81 -5.36
N GLY A 102 -1.00 4.45 -6.35
CA GLY A 102 -1.32 3.45 -7.35
C GLY A 102 -1.57 2.06 -6.74
N ASP A 103 -0.70 1.63 -5.82
CA ASP A 103 -0.87 0.40 -5.04
C ASP A 103 -2.18 0.43 -4.24
N GLY A 104 -2.54 1.60 -3.69
CA GLY A 104 -3.83 1.86 -3.03
C GLY A 104 -5.03 1.69 -3.96
N LEU A 105 -4.98 2.23 -5.20
CA LEU A 105 -6.04 2.07 -6.20
C LEU A 105 -6.22 0.60 -6.60
N VAL A 106 -5.13 -0.11 -6.88
CA VAL A 106 -5.16 -1.56 -7.16
C VAL A 106 -5.73 -2.32 -5.97
N CYS A 107 -5.27 -2.01 -4.75
CA CYS A 107 -5.76 -2.61 -3.51
C CYS A 107 -7.28 -2.41 -3.35
N ALA A 108 -7.79 -1.20 -3.56
CA ALA A 108 -9.21 -0.89 -3.49
C ALA A 108 -10.03 -1.75 -4.47
N ARG A 109 -9.55 -1.87 -5.72
CA ARG A 109 -10.21 -2.70 -6.73
C ARG A 109 -10.27 -4.18 -6.34
N HIS A 110 -9.16 -4.75 -5.84
CA HIS A 110 -9.15 -6.14 -5.37
C HIS A 110 -10.01 -6.35 -4.12
N LEU A 111 -10.00 -5.40 -3.18
CA LEU A 111 -10.86 -5.46 -2.00
C LEU A 111 -12.35 -5.47 -2.36
N LYS A 112 -12.76 -4.71 -3.38
CA LYS A 112 -14.12 -4.78 -3.93
C LYS A 112 -14.46 -6.19 -4.43
N LEU A 113 -13.55 -6.84 -5.16
CA LEU A 113 -13.74 -8.24 -5.61
C LEU A 113 -13.77 -9.24 -4.45
N PHE A 114 -13.08 -8.95 -3.35
CA PHE A 114 -13.09 -9.77 -2.14
C PHE A 114 -14.33 -9.55 -1.26
N GLY A 115 -15.27 -8.71 -1.69
CA GLY A 115 -16.54 -8.46 -0.98
C GLY A 115 -16.49 -7.33 0.05
N TYR A 116 -15.41 -6.55 0.11
CA TYR A 116 -15.34 -5.33 0.92
C TYR A 116 -16.06 -4.16 0.24
N GLU A 117 -16.32 -3.11 1.01
CA GLU A 117 -16.93 -1.87 0.55
C GLU A 117 -15.90 -0.72 0.63
N PRO A 118 -14.95 -0.65 -0.32
CA PRO A 118 -13.95 0.42 -0.34
C PRO A 118 -14.58 1.76 -0.73
N THR A 119 -14.09 2.82 -0.12
CA THR A 119 -14.20 4.21 -0.57
C THR A 119 -12.80 4.76 -0.76
N ILE A 120 -12.56 5.56 -1.81
CA ILE A 120 -11.25 6.13 -2.11
C ILE A 120 -11.23 7.62 -1.79
N PHE A 121 -10.18 8.09 -1.11
CA PHE A 121 -9.81 9.50 -1.06
C PHE A 121 -8.51 9.71 -1.82
N TYR A 122 -8.56 10.46 -2.92
CA TYR A 122 -7.39 10.71 -3.78
C TYR A 122 -7.27 12.20 -4.14
N PRO A 123 -6.76 13.05 -3.21
CA PRO A 123 -6.86 14.50 -3.30
C PRO A 123 -5.94 15.11 -4.36
N LYS A 124 -4.82 14.45 -4.68
CA LYS A 124 -3.88 14.90 -5.71
C LYS A 124 -3.64 13.79 -6.72
N ARG A 125 -4.44 13.79 -7.78
CA ARG A 125 -4.30 12.84 -8.88
C ARG A 125 -3.09 13.18 -9.74
N THR A 126 -2.33 12.15 -10.10
CA THR A 126 -1.21 12.30 -11.02
C THR A 126 -1.70 12.11 -12.45
N ASN A 127 -1.45 13.12 -13.29
CA ASN A 127 -1.77 13.10 -14.72
C ASN A 127 -0.74 12.23 -15.47
N LYS A 128 -0.89 10.92 -15.35
CA LYS A 128 -0.20 9.91 -16.16
C LYS A 128 -1.20 8.79 -16.49
N PRO A 129 -1.13 8.21 -17.70
CA PRO A 129 -2.08 7.18 -18.14
C PRO A 129 -2.28 6.03 -17.15
N LEU A 130 -1.20 5.58 -16.49
CA LEU A 130 -1.27 4.52 -15.48
C LEU A 130 -2.30 4.83 -14.38
N TYR A 131 -2.19 6.00 -13.74
CA TYR A 131 -3.05 6.37 -12.61
C TYR A 131 -4.47 6.74 -13.05
N GLU A 132 -4.61 7.32 -14.24
CA GLU A 132 -5.91 7.61 -14.86
C GLU A 132 -6.67 6.31 -15.14
N ASN A 133 -5.99 5.33 -15.75
CA ASN A 133 -6.56 4.02 -16.03
C ASN A 133 -6.98 3.30 -14.73
N LEU A 134 -6.14 3.31 -13.69
CA LEU A 134 -6.48 2.73 -12.39
C LEU A 134 -7.68 3.44 -11.73
N THR A 135 -7.76 4.77 -11.88
CA THR A 135 -8.90 5.55 -11.38
C THR A 135 -10.18 5.14 -12.10
N ILE A 136 -10.16 5.07 -13.43
CA ILE A 136 -11.30 4.63 -14.25
C ILE A 136 -11.71 3.21 -13.87
N GLN A 137 -10.78 2.28 -13.73
CA GLN A 137 -11.09 0.91 -13.30
C GLN A 137 -11.80 0.85 -11.94
N CYS A 138 -11.43 1.70 -10.98
CA CYS A 138 -12.13 1.78 -9.71
C CYS A 138 -13.55 2.35 -9.87
N GLN A 139 -13.70 3.37 -10.71
CA GLN A 139 -15.00 3.99 -11.01
C GLN A 139 -15.96 3.02 -11.72
N GLU A 140 -15.49 2.26 -12.70
CA GLU A 140 -16.25 1.22 -13.42
C GLU A 140 -16.65 0.04 -12.51
N MET A 141 -16.10 -0.02 -11.29
CA MET A 141 -16.46 -1.00 -10.26
C MET A 141 -17.30 -0.39 -9.13
N ASP A 142 -17.90 0.77 -9.39
CA ASP A 142 -18.75 1.52 -8.46
C ASP A 142 -18.07 1.78 -7.11
N ILE A 143 -16.75 2.05 -7.13
CA ILE A 143 -16.00 2.45 -5.95
C ILE A 143 -16.12 3.98 -5.80
N PRO A 144 -16.74 4.49 -4.73
CA PRO A 144 -16.92 5.93 -4.54
C PRO A 144 -15.59 6.64 -4.28
N PHE A 145 -15.47 7.87 -4.80
CA PHE A 145 -14.35 8.76 -4.54
C PHE A 145 -14.81 9.97 -3.71
N LEU A 146 -14.16 10.21 -2.59
CA LEU A 146 -14.34 11.41 -1.77
C LEU A 146 -13.52 12.56 -2.34
N SER A 147 -14.14 13.73 -2.45
CA SER A 147 -13.47 14.98 -2.80
C SER A 147 -12.73 15.61 -1.62
N PHE A 148 -13.17 15.35 -0.39
CA PHE A 148 -12.54 15.80 0.85
C PHE A 148 -12.63 14.71 1.92
N LEU A 149 -11.69 14.75 2.87
CA LEU A 149 -11.69 13.81 3.99
C LEU A 149 -12.64 14.34 5.09
N PRO A 150 -13.65 13.57 5.52
CA PRO A 150 -14.56 14.00 6.57
C PRO A 150 -13.86 14.14 7.92
N GLU A 151 -14.55 14.70 8.90
CA GLU A 151 -14.04 14.80 10.27
C GLU A 151 -13.80 13.42 10.90
N ALA A 152 -12.81 13.34 11.79
CA ALA A 152 -12.34 12.07 12.37
C ALA A 152 -13.46 11.21 12.97
N LYS A 153 -14.41 11.85 13.68
CA LYS A 153 -15.58 11.15 14.24
C LYS A 153 -16.42 10.46 13.17
N LEU A 154 -16.69 11.14 12.05
CA LEU A 154 -17.49 10.57 10.97
C LEU A 154 -16.74 9.42 10.28
N ILE A 155 -15.40 9.51 10.21
CA ILE A 155 -14.56 8.41 9.71
C ILE A 155 -14.67 7.19 10.63
N ASP A 156 -14.50 7.38 11.94
CA ASP A 156 -14.60 6.31 12.96
C ASP A 156 -15.98 5.63 12.94
N ASP A 157 -17.04 6.42 12.71
CA ASP A 157 -18.41 5.95 12.67
C ASP A 157 -18.75 5.22 11.36
N SER A 158 -18.12 5.60 10.23
CA SER A 158 -18.45 5.08 8.89
C SER A 158 -17.60 3.89 8.44
N TYR A 159 -16.33 3.84 8.84
CA TYR A 159 -15.35 2.87 8.31
C TYR A 159 -14.88 1.90 9.39
N ASN A 160 -14.56 0.66 8.98
CA ASN A 160 -13.91 -0.32 9.83
C ASN A 160 -12.38 -0.23 9.79
N LEU A 161 -11.82 0.23 8.67
CA LEU A 161 -10.39 0.25 8.43
C LEU A 161 -10.00 1.44 7.54
N ILE A 162 -8.86 2.04 7.84
CA ILE A 162 -8.15 2.90 6.89
C ILE A 162 -7.03 2.13 6.20
N VAL A 163 -6.92 2.30 4.89
CA VAL A 163 -5.72 1.93 4.13
C VAL A 163 -4.93 3.19 3.84
N ASP A 164 -3.77 3.32 4.49
CA ASP A 164 -2.84 4.43 4.30
C ASP A 164 -1.90 4.11 3.13
N ALA A 165 -2.25 4.64 1.96
CA ALA A 165 -1.51 4.52 0.70
C ALA A 165 -0.99 5.89 0.23
N LEU A 166 -0.66 6.78 1.18
CA LEU A 166 -0.25 8.15 0.88
C LEU A 166 1.21 8.23 0.42
N PHE A 167 2.15 7.75 1.25
CA PHE A 167 3.58 7.90 1.01
C PHE A 167 4.33 6.60 1.25
N GLY A 168 5.08 6.15 0.23
CA GLY A 168 5.95 4.97 0.32
C GLY A 168 7.40 5.34 0.66
N PHE A 169 8.29 4.35 0.63
CA PHE A 169 9.70 4.46 1.03
C PHE A 169 10.48 5.54 0.27
N SER A 170 10.09 5.87 -0.97
CA SER A 170 10.77 6.88 -1.80
C SER A 170 10.36 8.32 -1.49
N PHE A 171 9.40 8.53 -0.58
CA PHE A 171 8.98 9.86 -0.17
C PHE A 171 10.12 10.64 0.49
N LYS A 172 10.20 11.93 0.17
CA LYS A 172 11.14 12.88 0.76
C LYS A 172 10.34 14.03 1.40
N PRO A 173 10.52 14.29 2.70
CA PRO A 173 9.92 15.44 3.37
C PRO A 173 10.31 16.78 2.72
N PRO A 174 9.53 17.86 2.93
CA PRO A 174 8.35 17.94 3.80
C PRO A 174 7.06 17.40 3.15
N VAL A 175 6.07 17.08 3.98
CA VAL A 175 4.70 16.80 3.53
C VAL A 175 4.12 18.09 2.95
N ARG A 176 3.48 18.00 1.78
CA ARG A 176 2.85 19.16 1.14
C ARG A 176 1.57 19.56 1.88
N PRO A 177 1.19 20.86 1.87
CA PRO A 177 0.02 21.36 2.58
C PRO A 177 -1.27 20.58 2.30
N GLU A 178 -1.46 20.09 1.08
CA GLU A 178 -2.68 19.37 0.68
C GLU A 178 -2.88 18.05 1.43
N PHE A 179 -1.82 17.49 2.03
CA PHE A 179 -1.87 16.25 2.80
C PHE A 179 -1.79 16.46 4.31
N GLU A 180 -1.52 17.67 4.79
CA GLU A 180 -1.37 17.93 6.23
C GLU A 180 -2.64 17.65 7.02
N ASP A 181 -3.80 18.09 6.52
CA ASP A 181 -5.10 17.86 7.18
C ASP A 181 -5.41 16.36 7.25
N CYS A 182 -5.25 15.66 6.13
CA CYS A 182 -5.40 14.20 6.04
C CYS A 182 -4.51 13.50 7.10
N MET A 183 -3.23 13.86 7.15
CA MET A 183 -2.26 13.28 8.08
C MET A 183 -2.59 13.56 9.55
N LYS A 184 -3.10 14.75 9.87
CA LYS A 184 -3.56 15.10 11.23
C LYS A 184 -4.78 14.27 11.61
N LYS A 185 -5.76 14.14 10.70
CA LYS A 185 -6.98 13.34 10.92
C LYS A 185 -6.63 11.87 11.14
N LEU A 186 -5.78 11.28 10.30
CA LEU A 186 -5.37 9.87 10.42
C LEU A 186 -4.69 9.54 11.76
N LYS A 187 -3.96 10.48 12.37
CA LYS A 187 -3.32 10.29 13.68
C LYS A 187 -4.31 10.21 14.84
N ASN A 188 -5.51 10.78 14.67
CA ASN A 188 -6.50 10.94 15.73
C ASN A 188 -7.69 9.97 15.60
N LEU A 189 -7.60 8.98 14.71
CA LEU A 189 -8.66 7.98 14.52
C LEU A 189 -8.62 6.91 15.61
N ASN A 190 -9.81 6.39 15.94
CA ASN A 190 -9.98 5.28 16.89
C ASN A 190 -10.12 3.92 16.20
N ILE A 191 -10.18 3.90 14.87
CA ILE A 191 -10.20 2.69 14.03
C ILE A 191 -8.78 2.29 13.58
N PRO A 192 -8.54 1.02 13.22
CA PRO A 192 -7.24 0.59 12.74
C PRO A 192 -6.82 1.29 11.44
N VAL A 193 -5.51 1.48 11.29
CA VAL A 193 -4.87 1.98 10.07
C VAL A 193 -3.88 0.92 9.56
N CYS A 194 -4.06 0.53 8.31
CA CYS A 194 -3.23 -0.41 7.57
C CYS A 194 -2.38 0.36 6.55
N SER A 195 -1.10 0.55 6.84
CA SER A 195 -0.21 1.29 5.93
C SER A 195 0.41 0.39 4.86
N VAL A 196 0.38 0.89 3.62
CA VAL A 196 1.05 0.29 2.47
C VAL A 196 2.52 0.69 2.49
N ASP A 197 3.40 -0.31 2.42
CA ASP A 197 4.85 -0.17 2.46
C ASP A 197 5.39 0.42 3.78
N VAL A 198 5.26 1.72 4.00
CA VAL A 198 5.68 2.39 5.24
C VAL A 198 4.53 3.23 5.82
N PRO A 199 4.43 3.39 7.16
CA PRO A 199 3.39 4.24 7.72
C PRO A 199 3.67 5.71 7.42
N SER A 200 2.81 6.34 6.61
CA SER A 200 2.94 7.75 6.22
C SER A 200 3.05 8.63 7.47
N VAL A 201 2.20 8.37 8.47
CA VAL A 201 2.16 9.11 9.75
C VAL A 201 3.38 8.92 10.65
N SER A 202 4.20 7.91 10.39
CA SER A 202 5.45 7.61 11.12
C SER A 202 6.71 7.99 10.34
N ILE A 203 6.60 8.60 9.15
CA ILE A 203 7.73 9.23 8.46
C ILE A 203 8.20 10.39 9.34
N ARG A 204 9.12 10.10 10.26
CA ARG A 204 9.79 11.10 11.10
C ARG A 204 10.60 12.00 10.18
N PHE A 205 10.44 13.31 10.38
CA PHE A 205 11.37 14.34 9.98
C PHE A 205 12.74 14.06 10.63
N VAL A 206 13.54 13.18 10.04
CA VAL A 206 14.95 13.02 10.39
C VAL A 206 15.73 14.08 9.63
N PHE A 207 15.56 15.35 10.01
CA PHE A 207 16.52 16.46 9.89
C PHE A 207 16.00 17.63 10.73
N GLN A 208 16.00 17.47 12.05
CA GLN A 208 16.25 18.59 12.94
C GLN A 208 17.05 18.07 14.13
N VAL A 209 18.35 17.89 13.89
CA VAL A 209 19.37 17.85 14.94
C VAL A 209 20.17 19.13 14.78
N GLY A 210 20.10 20.01 15.79
CA GLY A 210 21.12 21.02 16.08
C GLY A 210 21.00 22.35 15.33
N MET A 211 20.32 23.32 15.97
CA MET A 211 21.04 24.45 16.56
C MET A 211 20.62 24.54 18.03
#